data_AF-A0A183J272-F1
#
_entry.id   AF-A0A183J272-F1
#
_cell.length_a   1.000
_cell.length_b   1.000
_cell.length_c   1.000
_cell.angle_alpha   90.00
_cell.angle_beta   90.00
_cell.angle_gamma   90.00
#
_symmetry.space_group_name_H-M   'P 1'
#
loop_
_entity.id
_entity.type
_entity.pdbx_description
1 polymer ?
#
loop_
_entity_poly.entity_id
_entity_poly.type
_entity_poly.pdbx_seq_one_letter_code
_entity_poly.pdbx_strand_id
1 'polypeptide(L)'
;MYVVYCQNKPKSEYLVSEYETFFNVAEIKQKLGHKLTLADLLIKPVQRIMKYQLLLKDILKYTERAGEDTTMLQKALHVMHVVPKACDNMMHVGRLQGFDGKVTAQGKLLHQGTLLISDNPSPMQFKPKERRMFLFEQSIIIADCIQPKKDFATPNYIYKTHIMVNKLALEPDVPSEPLRFVLKNKDPSTNASDVVLQASSEDEKSQWITCIKQVLDSQMNFLKALQHPIAYQKGLSKD
;
A
#
# COMPACT_ATOMS: atom_id res chain seq x y z
N MET A 1 11.19 0.79 -6.45
CA MET A 1 12.38 -0.03 -6.13
C MET A 1 12.45 -0.42 -4.66
N TYR A 2 12.68 0.52 -3.71
CA TYR A 2 12.80 0.19 -2.27
C TYR A 2 11.59 -0.55 -1.69
N VAL A 3 10.37 -0.19 -2.10
CA VAL A 3 9.14 -0.90 -1.69
C VAL A 3 9.21 -2.41 -2.01
N VAL A 4 9.60 -2.75 -3.25
CA VAL A 4 9.73 -4.15 -3.70
C VAL A 4 10.80 -4.87 -2.88
N TYR A 5 11.92 -4.20 -2.61
CA TYR A 5 13.01 -4.75 -1.81
C TYR A 5 12.58 -5.05 -0.37
N CYS A 6 11.97 -4.06 0.31
CA CYS A 6 11.49 -4.22 1.69
C CYS A 6 10.40 -5.29 1.80
N GLN A 7 9.48 -5.36 0.84
CA GLN A 7 8.46 -6.41 0.77
C GLN A 7 9.09 -7.81 0.67
N ASN A 8 10.20 -7.96 -0.06
CA ASN A 8 10.88 -9.24 -0.23
C ASN A 8 11.87 -9.57 0.90
N LYS A 9 12.22 -8.59 1.75
CA LYS A 9 13.22 -8.76 2.82
C LYS A 9 12.93 -9.93 3.76
N PRO A 10 11.69 -10.16 4.26
CA PRO A 10 11.41 -11.31 5.13
C PRO A 10 11.62 -12.66 4.44
N LYS A 11 11.29 -12.77 3.14
CA LYS A 11 11.53 -13.99 2.34
C LYS A 11 13.03 -14.23 2.18
N SER A 12 13.77 -13.16 1.91
CA SER A 12 15.23 -13.21 1.81
C SER A 12 15.89 -13.60 3.14
N GLU A 13 15.38 -13.11 4.27
CA GLU A 13 15.89 -13.49 5.60
C GLU A 13 15.71 -14.98 5.85
N TYR A 14 14.51 -15.52 5.59
CA TYR A 14 14.25 -16.95 5.70
C TYR A 14 15.19 -17.78 4.83
N LEU A 15 15.36 -17.43 3.55
CA LEU A 15 16.26 -18.18 2.66
C LEU A 15 17.73 -18.08 3.11
N VAL A 16 18.19 -16.90 3.52
CA VAL A 16 19.58 -16.73 3.96
C VAL A 16 19.85 -17.50 5.25
N SER A 17 18.88 -17.59 6.17
CA SER A 17 19.04 -18.40 7.39
C SER A 17 19.09 -19.90 7.08
N GLU A 18 18.27 -20.40 6.16
CA GLU A 18 18.26 -21.84 5.80
C GLU A 18 19.57 -22.29 5.15
N TYR A 19 20.21 -21.39 4.37
CA TYR A 19 21.46 -21.69 3.64
C TYR A 19 22.66 -20.96 4.24
N GLU A 20 22.61 -20.60 5.52
CA GLU A 20 23.66 -19.81 6.18
C GLU A 20 25.04 -20.48 6.07
N THR A 21 25.08 -21.80 6.18
CA THR A 21 26.31 -22.61 6.05
C THR A 21 26.99 -22.42 4.70
N PHE A 22 26.22 -22.40 3.60
CA PHE A 22 26.73 -22.15 2.25
C PHE A 22 27.32 -20.74 2.12
N PHE A 23 26.60 -19.71 2.60
CA PHE A 23 27.07 -18.32 2.50
C PHE A 23 28.24 -18.00 3.44
N ASN A 24 28.40 -18.78 4.51
CA ASN A 24 29.48 -18.62 5.48
C ASN A 24 30.68 -19.53 5.22
N VAL A 25 30.69 -20.33 4.15
CA VAL A 25 31.87 -21.11 3.76
C VAL A 25 33.08 -20.19 3.61
N ALA A 26 34.17 -20.54 4.30
CA ALA A 26 35.40 -19.76 4.34
C ALA A 26 35.90 -19.40 2.93
N GLU A 27 35.73 -20.29 1.96
CA GLU A 27 36.10 -20.07 0.57
C GLU A 27 35.39 -18.89 -0.09
N ILE A 28 34.09 -18.67 0.18
CA ILE A 28 33.32 -17.54 -0.36
C ILE A 28 33.73 -16.23 0.34
N LYS A 29 33.84 -16.25 1.68
CA LYS A 29 34.27 -15.08 2.45
C LYS A 29 35.70 -14.65 2.12
N GLN A 30 36.59 -15.61 1.93
CA GLN A 30 38.01 -15.37 1.64
C GLN A 30 38.22 -14.92 0.18
N LYS A 31 37.50 -15.49 -0.80
CA LYS A 31 37.52 -15.02 -2.20
C LYS A 31 37.04 -13.58 -2.34
N LEU A 32 36.06 -13.16 -1.55
CA LEU A 32 35.48 -11.82 -1.64
C LEU A 32 36.12 -10.81 -0.67
N GLY A 33 36.90 -11.26 0.31
CA GLY A 33 37.56 -10.39 1.30
C GLY A 33 36.58 -9.59 2.18
N HIS A 34 35.32 -10.01 2.28
CA HIS A 34 34.29 -9.26 3.01
C HIS A 34 34.31 -9.56 4.51
N LYS A 35 34.30 -8.49 5.32
CA LYS A 35 34.17 -8.56 6.79
C LYS A 35 32.73 -8.77 7.27
N LEU A 36 31.75 -8.41 6.45
CA LEU A 36 30.32 -8.46 6.77
C LEU A 36 29.69 -9.74 6.21
N THR A 37 28.66 -10.27 6.90
CA THR A 37 27.87 -11.40 6.39
C THR A 37 26.95 -10.96 5.24
N LEU A 38 26.42 -11.92 4.48
CA LEU A 38 25.42 -11.61 3.46
C LEU A 38 24.19 -10.91 4.06
N ALA A 39 23.74 -11.32 5.24
CA ALA A 39 22.63 -10.69 5.94
C ALA A 39 22.89 -9.20 6.25
N ASP A 40 24.11 -8.86 6.69
CA ASP A 40 24.56 -7.49 6.98
C ASP A 40 24.61 -6.59 5.73
N LEU A 41 24.86 -7.19 4.56
CA LEU A 41 24.82 -6.50 3.28
C LEU A 41 23.37 -6.27 2.82
N LEU A 42 22.52 -7.29 2.94
CA LEU A 42 21.13 -7.25 2.49
C LEU A 42 20.23 -6.34 3.34
N ILE A 43 20.63 -5.97 4.57
CA ILE A 43 19.88 -4.97 5.34
C ILE A 43 20.18 -3.52 4.91
N LYS A 44 21.27 -3.27 4.16
CA LYS A 44 21.72 -1.91 3.80
C LYS A 44 20.67 -1.10 3.04
N PRO A 45 19.90 -1.62 2.06
CA PRO A 45 18.87 -0.82 1.39
C PRO A 45 17.75 -0.39 2.34
N VAL A 46 17.33 -1.26 3.26
CA VAL A 46 16.32 -0.92 4.28
C VAL A 46 16.84 0.20 5.20
N GLN A 47 18.10 0.11 5.62
CA GLN A 47 18.72 1.17 6.42
C GLN A 47 18.90 2.46 5.62
N ARG A 48 19.27 2.36 4.35
CA ARG A 48 19.60 3.51 3.51
C ARG A 48 18.37 4.37 3.23
N ILE A 49 17.22 3.75 2.96
CA ILE A 49 15.98 4.51 2.72
C ILE A 49 15.54 5.29 3.95
N MET A 50 15.76 4.76 5.16
CA MET A 50 15.49 5.47 6.41
C MET A 50 16.47 6.60 6.72
N LYS A 51 17.68 6.58 6.13
CA LYS A 51 18.70 7.62 6.34
C LYS A 51 18.50 8.87 5.50
N TYR A 52 17.89 8.78 4.31
CA TYR A 52 17.74 9.95 3.42
C TYR A 52 16.96 11.10 4.06
N GLN A 53 15.88 10.81 4.79
CA GLN A 53 15.12 11.84 5.53
C GLN A 53 15.98 12.55 6.58
N LEU A 54 16.92 11.85 7.23
CA LEU A 54 17.79 12.43 8.26
C LEU A 54 18.80 13.38 7.62
N LEU A 55 19.44 12.92 6.54
CA LEU A 55 20.41 13.74 5.79
C LEU A 55 19.76 14.98 5.17
N LEU A 56 18.58 14.84 4.56
CA LEU A 56 17.86 15.99 4.00
C LEU A 56 17.40 16.97 5.07
N LYS A 57 17.00 16.47 6.25
CA LYS A 57 16.65 17.33 7.38
C LYS A 57 17.85 18.14 7.88
N ASP A 58 19.04 17.53 7.92
CA ASP A 58 20.26 18.25 8.29
C ASP A 58 20.63 19.30 7.25
N ILE A 59 20.59 18.97 5.95
CA ILE A 59 20.86 19.94 4.88
C ILE A 59 19.85 21.10 4.96
N LEU A 60 18.55 20.80 5.09
CA LEU A 60 17.49 21.80 5.23
C LEU A 60 17.79 22.79 6.36
N LYS A 61 18.15 22.28 7.53
CA LYS A 61 18.51 23.09 8.70
C LYS A 61 19.67 24.05 8.43
N TYR A 62 20.70 23.61 7.69
CA TYR A 62 21.84 24.49 7.37
C TYR A 62 21.53 25.48 6.24
N THR A 63 20.72 25.08 5.25
CA THR A 63 20.23 25.97 4.19
C THR A 63 19.34 27.08 4.75
N GLU A 64 18.43 26.76 5.67
CA GLU A 64 17.60 27.75 6.39
C GLU A 64 18.47 28.77 7.14
N ARG A 65 19.53 28.30 7.81
CA ARG A 65 20.48 29.18 8.53
C ARG A 65 21.29 30.07 7.60
N ALA A 66 21.52 29.65 6.36
CA ALA A 66 22.21 30.45 5.35
C ALA A 66 21.29 31.50 4.70
N GLY A 67 19.98 31.49 4.99
CA GLY A 67 19.01 32.41 4.39
C GLY A 67 18.66 32.09 2.94
N GLU A 68 18.96 30.87 2.49
CA GLU A 68 18.72 30.40 1.12
C GLU A 68 17.31 29.83 0.94
N ASP A 69 16.83 29.72 -0.31
CA ASP A 69 15.53 29.09 -0.60
C ASP A 69 15.54 27.59 -0.26
N THR A 70 14.52 27.16 0.48
CA THR A 70 14.37 25.81 0.99
C THR A 70 13.15 25.08 0.43
N THR A 71 12.38 25.72 -0.45
CA THR A 71 11.10 25.22 -0.95
C THR A 71 11.24 23.83 -1.58
N MET A 72 12.26 23.61 -2.43
CA MET A 72 12.51 22.31 -3.04
C MET A 72 13.00 21.26 -2.02
N LEU A 73 13.80 21.67 -1.04
CA LEU A 73 14.28 20.76 0.01
C LEU A 73 13.15 20.27 0.91
N GLN A 74 12.21 21.14 1.25
CA GLN A 74 11.02 20.77 2.03
C GLN A 74 10.16 19.76 1.27
N LYS A 75 9.95 19.96 -0.04
CA LYS A 75 9.25 18.99 -0.91
C LYS A 75 10.00 17.66 -0.98
N ALA A 76 11.31 17.68 -1.17
CA ALA A 76 12.14 16.46 -1.20
C ALA A 76 12.08 15.70 0.14
N LEU A 77 12.16 16.42 1.27
CA LEU A 77 12.04 15.84 2.60
C LEU A 77 10.66 15.21 2.82
N HIS A 78 9.59 15.86 2.37
CA HIS A 78 8.24 15.28 2.41
C HIS A 78 8.19 13.93 1.67
N VAL A 79 8.73 13.85 0.45
CA VAL A 79 8.82 12.59 -0.30
C VAL A 79 9.62 11.53 0.48
N MET A 80 10.73 11.91 1.12
CA MET A 80 11.53 11.00 1.93
C MET A 80 10.87 10.59 3.26
N HIS A 81 9.79 11.25 3.71
CA HIS A 81 8.93 10.73 4.77
C HIS A 81 7.90 9.72 4.22
N VAL A 82 7.41 9.93 3.00
CA VAL A 82 6.38 9.09 2.38
C VAL A 82 6.94 7.73 1.94
N VAL A 83 8.15 7.69 1.36
CA VAL A 83 8.72 6.44 0.80
C VAL A 83 9.00 5.37 1.87
N PRO A 84 9.65 5.66 3.01
CA PRO A 84 9.83 4.67 4.08
C PRO A 84 8.50 4.14 4.63
N LYS A 85 7.51 5.02 4.84
CA LYS A 85 6.15 4.63 5.24
C LYS A 85 5.49 3.70 4.21
N ALA A 86 5.67 3.98 2.92
CA ALA A 86 5.18 3.09 1.87
C ALA A 86 5.88 1.72 1.87
N CYS A 87 7.17 1.67 2.20
CA CYS A 87 7.90 0.41 2.35
C CYS A 87 7.34 -0.41 3.52
N ASP A 88 7.16 0.22 4.68
CA ASP A 88 6.59 -0.39 5.89
C ASP A 88 5.17 -0.92 5.66
N ASN A 89 4.30 -0.08 5.09
CA ASN A 89 2.94 -0.45 4.69
C ASN A 89 2.91 -1.69 3.77
N MET A 90 3.82 -1.76 2.80
CA MET A 90 3.89 -2.87 1.84
C MET A 90 4.54 -4.13 2.41
N MET A 91 5.21 -4.08 3.56
CA MET A 91 5.67 -5.28 4.26
C MET A 91 4.50 -6.16 4.71
N HIS A 92 3.41 -5.54 5.19
CA HIS A 92 2.18 -6.25 5.56
C HIS A 92 1.50 -6.87 4.33
N VAL A 93 1.41 -6.11 3.24
CA VAL A 93 0.89 -6.57 1.94
C VAL A 93 1.72 -7.72 1.36
N GLY A 94 3.04 -7.78 1.63
CA GLY A 94 3.91 -8.88 1.23
C GLY A 94 3.52 -10.26 1.74
N ARG A 95 2.65 -10.33 2.75
CA ARG A 95 2.10 -11.56 3.31
C ARG A 95 0.76 -11.97 2.69
N LEU A 96 0.25 -11.22 1.71
CA LEU A 96 -0.91 -11.60 0.94
C LEU A 96 -0.59 -12.82 0.07
N GLN A 97 -1.34 -13.89 0.27
CA GLN A 97 -1.25 -15.14 -0.49
C GLN A 97 -2.47 -15.33 -1.38
N GLY A 98 -2.30 -16.05 -2.50
CA GLY A 98 -3.40 -16.40 -3.41
C GLY A 98 -3.89 -15.29 -4.33
N PHE A 99 -3.24 -14.12 -4.34
CA PHE A 99 -3.51 -13.09 -5.34
C PHE A 99 -2.82 -13.45 -6.67
N ASP A 100 -3.63 -13.68 -7.70
CA ASP A 100 -3.15 -14.01 -9.04
C ASP A 100 -2.70 -12.74 -9.80
N GLY A 101 -1.55 -12.22 -9.38
CA GLY A 101 -0.97 -11.00 -9.95
C GLY A 101 0.16 -10.42 -9.12
N LYS A 102 0.80 -9.36 -9.64
CA LYS A 102 1.81 -8.61 -8.89
C LYS A 102 1.13 -7.51 -8.10
N VAL A 103 1.13 -7.61 -6.76
CA VAL A 103 0.55 -6.56 -5.90
C VAL A 103 1.23 -5.20 -6.10
N THR A 104 2.54 -5.22 -6.39
CA THR A 104 3.32 -4.00 -6.71
C THR A 104 2.91 -3.34 -8.02
N ALA A 105 2.20 -4.05 -8.91
CA ALA A 105 1.64 -3.49 -10.13
C ALA A 105 0.30 -2.77 -9.89
N GLN A 106 -0.28 -2.85 -8.68
CA GLN A 106 -1.52 -2.15 -8.33
C GLN A 106 -1.30 -0.67 -8.00
N GLY A 107 -0.05 -0.19 -8.06
CA GLY A 107 0.34 1.16 -7.70
C GLY A 107 0.63 1.31 -6.20
N LYS A 108 0.58 2.55 -5.72
CA LYS A 108 0.80 2.87 -4.30
C LYS A 108 -0.35 2.34 -3.44
N LEU A 109 -0.03 1.74 -2.29
CA LEU A 109 -1.03 1.51 -1.23
C LEU A 109 -1.38 2.85 -0.59
N LEU A 110 -2.64 3.25 -0.72
CA LEU A 110 -3.16 4.52 -0.27
C LEU A 110 -3.77 4.42 1.12
N HIS A 111 -4.49 3.34 1.39
CA HIS A 111 -5.10 3.08 2.70
C HIS A 111 -5.26 1.58 2.94
N GLN A 112 -5.27 1.19 4.22
CA GLN A 112 -5.54 -0.19 4.63
C GLN A 112 -6.16 -0.21 6.02
N GLY A 113 -6.95 -1.24 6.30
CA GLY A 113 -7.66 -1.37 7.57
C GLY A 113 -8.42 -2.68 7.65
N THR A 114 -8.88 -2.99 8.85
CA THR A 114 -9.72 -4.17 9.10
C THR A 114 -11.17 -3.70 9.20
N LEU A 115 -12.04 -4.26 8.37
CA LEU A 115 -13.46 -3.92 8.32
C LEU A 115 -14.29 -5.19 8.48
N LEU A 116 -15.54 -5.02 8.91
CA LEU A 116 -16.52 -6.09 8.79
C LEU A 116 -17.09 -6.04 7.37
N ILE A 117 -16.97 -7.14 6.63
CA ILE A 117 -17.40 -7.24 5.23
C ILE A 117 -18.40 -8.37 5.11
N SER A 118 -19.50 -8.14 4.40
CA SER A 118 -20.45 -9.20 4.09
C SER A 118 -20.26 -9.76 2.69
N ASP A 119 -20.41 -11.09 2.58
CA ASP A 119 -20.52 -11.79 1.30
C ASP A 119 -21.92 -11.64 0.68
N ASN A 120 -22.90 -11.15 1.46
CA ASN A 120 -24.24 -10.85 0.95
C ASN A 120 -24.26 -9.41 0.41
N PRO A 121 -24.65 -9.18 -0.86
CA PRO A 121 -24.74 -7.84 -1.41
C PRO A 121 -25.87 -7.00 -0.80
N SER A 122 -26.83 -7.62 -0.10
CA SER A 122 -27.91 -6.88 0.56
C SER A 122 -27.42 -6.20 1.84
N PRO A 123 -27.45 -4.85 1.91
CA PRO A 123 -27.04 -4.14 3.11
C PRO A 123 -27.91 -4.43 4.34
N MET A 124 -29.14 -4.90 4.10
CA MET A 124 -30.13 -5.25 5.14
C MET A 124 -29.93 -6.67 5.68
N GLN A 125 -29.24 -7.55 4.95
CA GLN A 125 -28.94 -8.92 5.38
C GLN A 125 -27.44 -9.10 5.64
N PHE A 126 -26.89 -8.17 6.41
CA PHE A 126 -25.46 -8.09 6.68
C PHE A 126 -24.97 -9.26 7.54
N LYS A 127 -24.12 -10.11 6.95
CA LYS A 127 -23.38 -11.17 7.65
C LYS A 127 -21.93 -10.75 7.82
N PRO A 128 -21.51 -10.22 8.98
CA PRO A 128 -20.18 -9.68 9.16
C PRO A 128 -19.12 -10.78 9.13
N LYS A 129 -18.05 -10.53 8.37
CA LYS A 129 -16.78 -11.25 8.47
C LYS A 129 -15.65 -10.25 8.59
N GLU A 130 -14.78 -10.43 9.57
CA GLU A 130 -13.62 -9.57 9.73
C GLU A 130 -12.64 -9.84 8.58
N ARG A 131 -12.36 -8.80 7.79
CA ARG A 131 -11.47 -8.89 6.63
C ARG A 131 -10.55 -7.70 6.56
N ARG A 132 -9.36 -7.92 6.03
CA ARG A 132 -8.41 -6.86 5.73
C ARG A 132 -8.71 -6.30 4.34
N MET A 133 -8.81 -4.99 4.23
CA MET A 133 -8.97 -4.29 2.97
C MET A 133 -7.74 -3.44 2.68
N PHE A 134 -7.30 -3.47 1.42
CA PHE A 134 -6.17 -2.72 0.91
C PHE A 134 -6.61 -1.89 -0.28
N LEU A 135 -6.57 -0.56 -0.17
CA LEU A 135 -6.85 0.37 -1.26
C LEU A 135 -5.54 0.78 -1.94
N PHE A 136 -5.41 0.41 -3.19
CA PHE A 136 -4.35 0.83 -4.09
C PHE A 136 -4.86 1.84 -5.11
N GLU A 137 -3.95 2.46 -5.86
CA GLU A 137 -4.28 3.36 -6.98
C GLU A 137 -5.09 2.67 -8.09
N GLN A 138 -4.87 1.37 -8.32
CA GLN A 138 -5.51 0.62 -9.42
C GLN A 138 -6.61 -0.34 -8.97
N SER A 139 -6.65 -0.75 -7.70
CA SER A 139 -7.63 -1.72 -7.20
C SER A 139 -7.86 -1.62 -5.68
N ILE A 140 -8.99 -2.17 -5.24
CA ILE A 140 -9.24 -2.51 -3.84
C ILE A 140 -9.14 -4.02 -3.69
N ILE A 141 -8.25 -4.50 -2.83
CA ILE A 141 -8.07 -5.93 -2.53
C ILE A 141 -8.67 -6.24 -1.15
N ILE A 142 -9.45 -7.31 -1.09
CA ILE A 142 -10.05 -7.83 0.14
C ILE A 142 -9.46 -9.21 0.45
N ALA A 143 -9.04 -9.41 1.69
CA ALA A 143 -8.41 -10.63 2.16
C ALA A 143 -8.95 -11.05 3.53
N ASP A 144 -9.00 -12.37 3.77
CA ASP A 144 -9.19 -12.89 5.12
C ASP A 144 -7.91 -12.68 5.92
N CYS A 145 -8.07 -12.30 7.20
CA CYS A 145 -6.97 -12.19 8.14
C CYS A 145 -6.85 -13.51 8.93
N ILE A 146 -5.75 -14.24 8.75
CA ILE A 146 -5.44 -15.42 9.54
C ILE A 146 -4.57 -14.99 10.71
N GLN A 147 -5.14 -15.02 11.91
CA GLN A 147 -4.37 -14.82 13.13
C GLN A 147 -3.42 -16.01 13.34
N PRO A 148 -2.17 -15.74 13.76
CA PRO A 148 -1.21 -16.79 13.97
C PRO A 148 -1.54 -17.63 15.21
N LYS A 149 -1.15 -18.91 15.18
CA LYS A 149 -1.35 -19.86 16.30
C LYS A 149 -0.38 -19.66 17.47
N LYS A 150 0.69 -18.90 17.28
CA LYS A 150 1.69 -18.60 18.31
C LYS A 150 1.59 -17.12 18.66
N ASP A 151 1.62 -16.82 19.95
CA ASP A 151 1.74 -15.44 20.42
C ASP A 151 2.97 -14.79 19.78
N PHE A 152 2.86 -13.50 19.44
CA PHE A 152 3.89 -12.69 18.77
C PHE A 152 4.19 -12.98 17.29
N ALA A 153 3.59 -14.00 16.68
CA ALA A 153 3.66 -14.12 15.24
C ALA A 153 2.76 -13.06 14.58
N THR A 154 3.12 -12.68 13.36
CA THR A 154 2.38 -11.67 12.60
C THR A 154 1.30 -12.31 11.72
N PRO A 155 0.14 -11.65 11.52
CA PRO A 155 -0.95 -12.21 10.74
C PRO A 155 -0.60 -12.41 9.26
N ASN A 156 -1.20 -13.44 8.66
CA ASN A 156 -1.16 -13.72 7.22
C ASN A 156 -2.48 -13.30 6.57
N TYR A 157 -2.41 -12.92 5.30
CA TYR A 157 -3.60 -12.49 4.55
C TYR A 157 -3.87 -13.45 3.40
N ILE A 158 -5.08 -14.00 3.32
CA ILE A 158 -5.49 -14.86 2.21
C ILE A 158 -6.42 -14.06 1.31
N TYR A 159 -6.00 -13.87 0.06
CA TYR A 159 -6.79 -13.19 -0.95
C TYR A 159 -8.19 -13.80 -1.06
N LYS A 160 -9.21 -12.94 -1.13
CA LYS A 160 -10.59 -13.34 -1.42
C LYS A 160 -11.09 -12.78 -2.73
N THR A 161 -11.02 -11.47 -2.88
CA THR A 161 -11.52 -10.78 -4.07
C THR A 161 -10.83 -9.44 -4.22
N HIS A 162 -10.98 -8.83 -5.40
CA HIS A 162 -10.60 -7.45 -5.63
C HIS A 162 -11.57 -6.77 -6.59
N ILE A 163 -11.61 -5.45 -6.55
CA ILE A 163 -12.35 -4.61 -7.50
C ILE A 163 -11.35 -3.65 -8.12
N MET A 164 -11.23 -3.67 -9.45
CA MET A 164 -10.41 -2.70 -10.17
C MET A 164 -11.06 -1.31 -10.06
N VAL A 165 -10.27 -0.26 -9.85
CA VAL A 165 -10.78 1.11 -9.65
C VAL A 165 -11.60 1.56 -10.86
N ASN A 166 -11.24 1.15 -12.08
CA ASN A 166 -12.00 1.47 -13.32
C ASN A 166 -13.36 0.76 -13.43
N LYS A 167 -13.66 -0.16 -12.52
CA LYS A 167 -14.95 -0.83 -12.38
C LYS A 167 -15.61 -0.50 -11.04
N LEU A 168 -14.99 0.33 -10.21
CA LEU A 168 -15.48 0.62 -8.88
C LEU A 168 -16.57 1.71 -8.91
N ALA A 169 -17.60 1.51 -8.10
CA ALA A 169 -18.50 2.58 -7.65
C ALA A 169 -18.61 2.56 -6.13
N LEU A 170 -18.81 3.73 -5.53
CA LEU A 170 -18.98 3.89 -4.10
C LEU A 170 -20.40 4.39 -3.81
N GLU A 171 -21.11 3.69 -2.93
CA GLU A 171 -22.29 4.21 -2.26
C GLU A 171 -21.93 4.50 -0.80
N PRO A 172 -21.74 5.78 -0.43
CA PRO A 172 -21.17 6.15 0.86
C PRO A 172 -22.12 5.91 2.03
N ASP A 173 -23.42 5.86 1.78
CA ASP A 173 -24.45 5.85 2.83
C ASP A 173 -25.45 4.73 2.62
N VAL A 174 -25.76 4.04 3.72
CA VAL A 174 -26.81 3.03 3.80
C VAL A 174 -27.87 3.56 4.78
N PRO A 175 -29.15 3.64 4.38
CA PRO A 175 -30.21 4.13 5.26
C PRO A 175 -30.23 3.35 6.60
N SER A 176 -30.36 4.09 7.70
CA SER A 176 -30.40 3.54 9.07
C SER A 176 -29.14 2.82 9.56
N GLU A 177 -28.04 2.84 8.78
CA GLU A 177 -26.79 2.13 9.10
C GLU A 177 -25.59 3.08 8.93
N PRO A 178 -25.34 3.97 9.92
CA PRO A 178 -24.41 5.10 9.77
C PRO A 178 -22.95 4.67 9.53
N LEU A 179 -22.58 3.46 9.97
CA LEU A 179 -21.23 2.91 9.82
C LEU A 179 -21.03 2.09 8.54
N ARG A 180 -22.10 1.88 7.75
CA ARG A 180 -22.04 1.07 6.52
C ARG A 180 -21.87 1.91 5.27
N PHE A 181 -21.20 1.30 4.29
CA PHE A 181 -21.06 1.80 2.92
C PHE A 181 -20.90 0.61 1.97
N VAL A 182 -21.12 0.82 0.67
CA VAL A 182 -21.12 -0.25 -0.33
C VAL A 182 -20.12 0.06 -1.45
N LEU A 183 -19.34 -0.95 -1.82
CA LEU A 183 -18.49 -0.93 -3.01
C LEU A 183 -19.16 -1.78 -4.10
N LYS A 184 -19.54 -1.13 -5.19
CA LYS A 184 -20.14 -1.77 -6.34
C LYS A 184 -19.09 -2.13 -7.37
N ASN A 185 -19.18 -3.34 -7.92
CA ASN A 185 -18.38 -3.75 -9.06
C ASN A 185 -19.23 -3.62 -10.33
N LYS A 186 -18.89 -2.64 -11.17
CA LYS A 186 -19.55 -2.37 -12.45
C LYS A 186 -19.08 -3.28 -13.58
N ASP A 187 -18.26 -4.30 -13.31
CA ASP A 187 -17.79 -5.20 -14.36
C ASP A 187 -18.86 -6.24 -14.74
N PRO A 188 -19.50 -6.12 -15.92
CA PRO A 188 -20.56 -7.03 -16.34
C PRO A 188 -20.04 -8.45 -16.64
N SER A 189 -18.71 -8.62 -16.77
CA SER A 189 -18.10 -9.94 -17.02
C SER A 189 -17.89 -10.76 -15.75
N THR A 190 -18.00 -10.12 -14.58
CA THR A 190 -17.81 -10.79 -13.29
C THR A 190 -19.18 -11.03 -12.64
N ASN A 191 -19.41 -12.24 -12.13
CA ASN A 191 -20.52 -12.52 -11.20
C ASN A 191 -20.28 -11.89 -9.80
N ALA A 192 -19.38 -10.90 -9.71
CA ALA A 192 -18.97 -10.31 -8.45
C ALA A 192 -20.12 -9.44 -7.94
N SER A 193 -20.65 -9.83 -6.78
CA SER A 193 -21.70 -9.09 -6.09
C SER A 193 -21.13 -7.84 -5.42
N ASP A 194 -21.99 -6.85 -5.19
CA ASP A 194 -21.66 -5.68 -4.39
C ASP A 194 -21.10 -6.10 -3.02
N VAL A 195 -20.12 -5.34 -2.54
CA VAL A 195 -19.48 -5.59 -1.26
C VAL A 195 -20.01 -4.60 -0.25
N VAL A 196 -20.70 -5.09 0.77
CA VAL A 196 -21.18 -4.27 1.90
C VAL A 196 -20.13 -4.28 3.00
N LEU A 197 -19.72 -3.09 3.46
CA LEU A 197 -18.71 -2.90 4.49
C LEU A 197 -19.29 -2.15 5.68
N GLN A 198 -18.77 -2.44 6.86
CA GLN A 198 -19.05 -1.70 8.09
C GLN A 198 -17.73 -1.35 8.78
N ALA A 199 -17.55 -0.05 9.04
CA ALA A 199 -16.43 0.47 9.81
C ALA A 199 -16.68 0.33 11.33
N SER A 200 -15.61 0.44 12.11
CA SER A 200 -15.65 0.43 13.58
C SER A 200 -16.09 1.77 14.17
N SER A 201 -15.93 2.87 13.42
CA SER A 201 -16.33 4.23 13.81
C SER A 201 -16.70 5.09 12.60
N GLU A 202 -17.39 6.20 12.85
CA GLU A 202 -17.73 7.19 11.80
C GLU A 202 -16.47 7.84 11.21
N ASP A 203 -15.43 8.04 12.03
CA ASP A 203 -14.14 8.56 11.57
C ASP A 203 -13.46 7.60 10.61
N GLU A 204 -13.44 6.29 10.94
CA GLU A 204 -12.88 5.27 10.05
C GLU A 204 -13.67 5.19 8.75
N LYS A 205 -15.01 5.20 8.81
CA LYS A 205 -15.87 5.26 7.61
C LYS A 205 -15.54 6.49 6.76
N SER A 206 -15.46 7.65 7.38
CA SER A 206 -15.19 8.93 6.71
C SER A 206 -13.83 8.94 6.03
N GLN A 207 -12.81 8.36 6.68
CA GLN A 207 -11.48 8.19 6.10
C GLN A 207 -11.51 7.29 4.86
N TRP A 208 -12.16 6.12 4.95
CA TRP A 208 -12.32 5.22 3.80
C TRP A 208 -13.03 5.88 2.63
N ILE A 209 -14.17 6.53 2.88
CA ILE A 209 -14.96 7.22 1.85
C ILE A 209 -14.12 8.31 1.19
N THR A 210 -13.41 9.11 1.98
CA THR A 210 -12.57 10.20 1.47
C THR A 210 -11.45 9.66 0.59
N CYS A 211 -10.72 8.64 1.04
CA CYS A 211 -9.65 8.03 0.25
C CYS A 211 -10.18 7.40 -1.04
N ILE A 212 -11.30 6.69 -1.01
CA ILE A 212 -11.89 6.06 -2.20
C ILE A 212 -12.38 7.11 -3.20
N LYS A 213 -13.03 8.19 -2.73
CA LYS A 213 -13.46 9.31 -3.57
C LYS A 213 -12.28 9.97 -4.27
N GLN A 214 -11.19 10.24 -3.56
CA GLN A 214 -9.97 10.83 -4.15
C GLN A 214 -9.41 9.98 -5.30
N VAL A 215 -9.45 8.64 -5.17
CA VAL A 215 -8.99 7.72 -6.22
C VAL A 215 -9.93 7.75 -7.43
N LEU A 216 -11.25 7.70 -7.20
CA LEU A 216 -12.25 7.78 -8.26
C LEU A 216 -12.19 9.13 -9.00
N ASP A 217 -12.02 10.24 -8.27
CA ASP A 217 -11.88 11.58 -8.85
C ASP A 217 -10.62 11.69 -9.70
N SER A 218 -9.49 11.16 -9.22
CA SER A 218 -8.23 11.11 -9.97
C SER A 218 -8.39 10.33 -11.27
N GLN A 219 -9.07 9.19 -11.23
CA GLN A 219 -9.38 8.41 -12.43
C GLN A 219 -10.30 9.18 -13.39
N MET A 220 -11.37 9.79 -12.89
CA MET A 220 -12.31 10.54 -13.72
C MET A 220 -11.63 11.74 -14.39
N ASN A 221 -10.75 12.44 -13.67
CA ASN A 221 -9.95 13.52 -14.23
C ASN A 221 -9.00 13.04 -15.32
N PHE A 222 -8.36 11.88 -15.12
CA PHE A 222 -7.53 11.25 -16.15
C PHE A 222 -8.35 10.87 -17.40
N LEU A 223 -9.54 10.29 -17.24
CA LEU A 223 -10.42 9.98 -18.36
C LEU A 223 -10.86 11.23 -19.13
N LYS A 224 -11.22 12.31 -18.42
CA LYS A 224 -11.53 13.62 -19.04
C LYS A 224 -10.33 14.16 -19.81
N ALA A 225 -9.11 14.02 -19.27
CA ALA A 225 -7.89 14.41 -19.96
C ALA A 225 -7.66 13.61 -21.25
N LEU A 226 -7.95 12.31 -21.26
CA LEU A 226 -7.86 11.48 -22.46
C LEU A 226 -8.91 11.83 -23.53
N GLN A 227 -10.12 12.20 -23.10
CA GLN A 227 -11.20 12.63 -24.01
C GLN A 227 -10.94 14.04 -24.58
N HIS A 228 -10.28 14.91 -23.82
CA HIS A 228 -9.99 16.29 -24.20
C HIS A 228 -8.50 16.67 -23.99
N PRO A 229 -7.55 16.04 -24.69
CA PRO A 229 -6.13 16.16 -24.41
C PRO A 229 -5.58 17.58 -24.60
N ILE A 230 -6.05 18.30 -25.63
CA ILE A 230 -5.62 19.67 -25.93
C ILE A 230 -6.08 20.65 -24.83
N ALA A 231 -7.30 20.50 -24.35
CA ALA A 231 -7.85 21.37 -23.30
C ALA A 231 -7.14 21.14 -21.97
N TYR A 232 -6.86 19.88 -21.64
CA TYR A 232 -6.13 19.51 -20.43
C TYR A 232 -4.69 20.05 -20.43
N GLN A 233 -3.95 19.91 -21.54
CA GLN A 233 -2.60 20.46 -21.68
C GLN A 233 -2.57 22.00 -21.60
N LYS A 234 -3.59 22.68 -22.16
CA LYS A 234 -3.73 24.15 -22.05
C LYS A 234 -4.09 24.63 -20.64
N GLY A 235 -4.73 23.78 -19.83
CA GLY A 235 -5.00 24.05 -18.41
C GLY A 235 -3.74 23.97 -17.56
N LEU A 236 -2.89 22.96 -17.81
CA LEU A 236 -1.61 22.76 -17.11
C LEU A 236 -0.53 23.82 -17.40
N SER A 237 -0.69 24.60 -18.47
CA SER A 237 0.25 25.65 -18.88
C SER A 237 -0.12 27.04 -18.34
N LYS A 238 -1.16 27.12 -17.51
CA LYS A 238 -1.62 28.36 -16.87
C LYS A 238 -1.30 28.46 -15.37
N ASP A 239 -0.72 27.43 -14.78
CA ASP A 239 -0.17 27.40 -13.42
C ASP A 239 1.37 27.33 -13.47
#